data_AF-W2YVM8-F1
#
_entry.id   AF-W2YVM8-F1
#
_cell.length_a   1.000
_cell.length_b   1.000
_cell.length_c   1.000
_cell.angle_alpha   90.00
_cell.angle_beta   90.00
_cell.angle_gamma   90.00
#
_symmetry.space_group_name_H-M   'P 1'
#
loop_
_entity.id
_entity.type
_entity.pdbx_description
1 polymer ?
#
loop_
_entity_poly.entity_id
_entity_poly.type
_entity_poly.pdbx_seq_one_letter_code
_entity_poly.pdbx_strand_id
1 'polypeptide(L)'
;MFATARQQSPAPSALPESVAWLEHLTLEMTSTINTRHGLGKRNVQYELHMIYQTSKNETTSWTLSRSFDEYRDLRRRLVKALRLGHRCNAECKWLGNVIKHHFPRASLFCRSCPTGVEGTRVALLRMLNTVKASLVNHGNLGCSRMRDDVSKVFTLFVSCNSTSKHSSIVHSSTASTTSSLSLSPSNFERSSTSASLTSDEEIQEVALEFDDFPCGNFSRCECGACRSSLH
;
A
#
# COMPACT_ATOMS: atom_id res chain seq x y z
N MET A 1 -4.98 -61.59 7.85
CA MET A 1 -5.88 -60.45 7.58
C MET A 1 -5.03 -59.20 7.59
N PHE A 2 -5.14 -58.33 6.59
CA PHE A 2 -4.43 -57.04 6.56
C PHE A 2 -5.39 -55.95 6.07
N ALA A 3 -5.67 -54.97 6.92
CA ALA A 3 -6.50 -53.82 6.58
C ALA A 3 -5.61 -52.67 6.12
N THR A 4 -5.72 -52.27 4.86
CA THR A 4 -5.00 -51.10 4.32
C THR A 4 -5.69 -49.82 4.73
N ALA A 5 -5.08 -49.09 5.68
CA ALA A 5 -5.57 -47.78 6.09
C ALA A 5 -5.47 -46.80 4.91
N ARG A 6 -6.62 -46.37 4.36
CA ARG A 6 -6.68 -45.28 3.38
C ARG A 6 -6.25 -43.98 4.06
N GLN A 7 -5.03 -43.52 3.77
CA GLN A 7 -4.66 -42.13 4.06
C GLN A 7 -5.61 -41.21 3.29
N GLN A 8 -6.37 -40.40 4.03
CA GLN A 8 -7.15 -39.32 3.44
C GLN A 8 -6.18 -38.18 3.12
N SER A 9 -5.93 -37.92 1.83
CA SER A 9 -5.22 -36.70 1.42
C SER A 9 -5.96 -35.48 1.96
N PRO A 10 -5.28 -34.51 2.60
CA PRO A 10 -5.94 -33.27 3.01
C PRO A 10 -6.49 -32.58 1.76
N ALA A 11 -7.75 -32.16 1.82
CA ALA A 11 -8.34 -31.35 0.75
C ALA A 11 -7.51 -30.07 0.55
N PRO A 12 -7.32 -29.59 -0.69
CA PRO A 12 -6.58 -28.35 -0.94
C PRO A 12 -7.25 -27.22 -0.18
N SER A 13 -6.49 -26.53 0.68
CA SER A 13 -7.02 -25.46 1.52
C SER A 13 -7.45 -24.28 0.63
N ALA A 14 -8.77 -24.09 0.52
CA ALA A 14 -9.35 -23.00 -0.25
C ALA A 14 -8.77 -21.64 0.17
N LEU A 15 -8.66 -20.72 -0.79
CA LEU A 15 -8.24 -19.35 -0.50
C LEU A 15 -9.23 -18.71 0.50
N PRO A 16 -8.74 -18.00 1.53
CA PRO A 16 -9.59 -17.17 2.37
C PRO A 16 -10.37 -16.17 1.52
N GLU A 17 -11.64 -15.92 1.88
CA GLU A 17 -12.56 -15.04 1.15
C GLU A 17 -11.94 -13.65 0.84
N SER A 18 -11.14 -13.12 1.75
CA SER A 18 -10.41 -11.85 1.61
C SER A 18 -9.42 -11.80 0.42
N VAL A 19 -8.96 -12.95 -0.08
CA VAL A 19 -8.03 -13.07 -1.22
C VAL A 19 -8.52 -13.99 -2.34
N ALA A 20 -9.56 -14.80 -2.15
CA ALA A 20 -10.09 -15.70 -3.18
C ALA A 20 -10.53 -14.96 -4.46
N TRP A 21 -11.20 -13.81 -4.29
CA TRP A 21 -11.59 -12.95 -5.42
C TRP A 21 -10.38 -12.34 -6.17
N LEU A 22 -9.21 -12.25 -5.53
CA LEU A 22 -8.01 -11.75 -6.20
C LEU A 22 -7.52 -12.72 -7.28
N GLU A 23 -7.74 -14.03 -7.15
CA GLU A 23 -7.30 -15.01 -8.16
C GLU A 23 -7.79 -14.60 -9.57
N HIS A 24 -9.09 -14.32 -9.65
CA HIS A 24 -9.83 -13.95 -10.86
C HIS A 24 -9.77 -12.44 -11.20
N LEU A 25 -8.93 -11.66 -10.50
CA LEU A 25 -8.75 -10.23 -10.73
C LEU A 25 -7.59 -9.97 -11.69
N THR A 26 -7.88 -9.57 -12.93
CA THR A 26 -6.90 -9.01 -13.85
C THR A 26 -6.63 -7.55 -13.50
N LEU A 27 -5.34 -7.18 -13.52
CA LEU A 27 -4.87 -5.82 -13.30
C LEU A 27 -4.16 -5.32 -14.55
N GLU A 28 -4.64 -4.19 -15.07
CA GLU A 28 -3.99 -3.42 -16.14
C GLU A 28 -3.72 -2.00 -15.65
N MET A 29 -2.84 -1.26 -16.32
CA MET A 29 -2.51 0.11 -15.92
C MET A 29 -2.22 0.99 -17.12
N THR A 30 -2.84 2.16 -17.19
CA THR A 30 -2.47 3.26 -18.10
C THR A 30 -1.90 4.44 -17.30
N SER A 31 -1.48 5.51 -17.99
CA SER A 31 -0.98 6.71 -17.32
C SER A 31 -1.43 7.98 -18.04
N THR A 32 -2.05 8.90 -17.30
CA THR A 32 -2.57 10.17 -17.83
C THR A 32 -1.76 11.35 -17.30
N ILE A 33 -1.47 12.33 -18.15
CA ILE A 33 -0.64 13.50 -17.80
C ILE A 33 -1.51 14.75 -17.80
N ASN A 34 -1.97 15.14 -16.62
CA ASN A 34 -2.87 16.28 -16.43
C ASN A 34 -2.08 17.58 -16.27
N THR A 35 -2.00 18.38 -17.34
CA THR A 35 -1.55 19.77 -17.32
C THR A 35 -2.64 20.69 -16.78
N ARG A 36 -2.46 21.24 -15.58
CA ARG A 36 -3.31 22.35 -15.12
C ARG A 36 -2.88 23.63 -15.86
N HIS A 37 -3.81 24.23 -16.60
CA HIS A 37 -3.60 25.53 -17.24
C HIS A 37 -3.20 26.57 -16.18
N GLY A 38 -2.24 27.44 -16.52
CA GLY A 38 -1.77 28.55 -15.66
C GLY A 38 -0.49 28.30 -14.85
N LEU A 39 -0.07 27.06 -14.59
CA LEU A 39 1.09 26.77 -13.71
C LEU A 39 2.17 25.85 -14.30
N GLY A 40 2.01 25.34 -15.52
CA GLY A 40 2.98 24.43 -16.19
C GLY A 40 3.18 23.05 -15.54
N LYS A 41 2.75 22.88 -14.29
CA LYS A 41 2.90 21.66 -13.48
C LYS A 41 2.09 20.51 -14.07
N ARG A 42 2.78 19.63 -14.80
CA ARG A 42 2.29 18.32 -15.24
C ARG A 42 2.05 17.43 -14.02
N ASN A 43 0.86 16.88 -13.87
CA ASN A 43 0.53 15.93 -12.80
C ASN A 43 0.26 14.57 -13.43
N VAL A 44 1.17 13.62 -13.22
CA VAL A 44 1.04 12.26 -13.74
C VAL A 44 0.15 11.45 -12.79
N GLN A 45 -0.89 10.84 -13.34
CA GLN A 45 -1.67 9.80 -12.66
C GLN A 45 -1.41 8.45 -13.33
N TYR A 46 -1.51 7.38 -12.55
CA TYR A 46 -1.48 6.01 -13.02
C TYR A 46 -2.86 5.41 -12.76
N GLU A 47 -3.56 5.13 -13.85
CA GLU A 47 -4.92 4.61 -13.84
C GLU A 47 -4.85 3.08 -13.86
N LEU A 48 -5.13 2.49 -12.71
CA LEU A 48 -5.20 1.04 -12.53
C LEU A 48 -6.61 0.59 -12.93
N HIS A 49 -6.70 -0.27 -13.94
CA HIS A 49 -7.95 -0.89 -14.39
C HIS A 49 -8.04 -2.29 -13.79
N MET A 50 -9.15 -2.56 -13.10
CA MET A 50 -9.48 -3.85 -12.51
C MET A 50 -10.53 -4.52 -13.38
N ILE A 51 -10.31 -5.79 -13.71
CA ILE A 51 -11.28 -6.65 -14.41
C ILE A 51 -11.41 -7.94 -13.61
N TYR A 52 -12.55 -8.14 -12.96
CA TYR A 52 -12.89 -9.34 -12.20
C TYR A 52 -13.87 -10.19 -12.99
N GLN A 53 -13.56 -11.48 -13.15
CA GLN A 53 -14.40 -12.45 -13.89
C GLN A 53 -14.95 -13.51 -12.93
N THR A 54 -16.27 -13.73 -12.93
CA THR A 54 -16.89 -14.80 -12.14
C THR A 54 -16.93 -16.11 -12.92
N SER A 55 -17.09 -17.23 -12.22
CA SER A 55 -17.32 -18.55 -12.81
C SER A 55 -18.64 -18.67 -13.62
N LYS A 56 -19.46 -17.62 -13.66
CA LYS A 56 -20.66 -17.50 -14.50
C LYS A 56 -20.44 -16.69 -15.77
N ASN A 57 -19.18 -16.35 -16.10
CA ASN A 57 -18.78 -15.40 -17.15
C ASN A 57 -19.28 -13.95 -16.93
N GLU A 58 -19.78 -13.60 -15.73
CA GLU A 58 -20.09 -12.21 -15.39
C GLU A 58 -18.77 -11.46 -15.20
N THR A 59 -18.61 -10.32 -15.88
CA THR A 59 -17.40 -9.49 -15.79
C THR A 59 -17.73 -8.16 -15.12
N THR A 60 -17.05 -7.85 -14.02
CA THR A 60 -17.14 -6.58 -13.31
C THR A 60 -15.81 -5.83 -13.44
N SER A 61 -15.85 -4.57 -13.87
CA SER A 61 -14.66 -3.74 -13.98
C SER A 61 -14.80 -2.38 -13.30
N TRP A 62 -13.69 -1.86 -12.80
CA TRP A 62 -13.59 -0.53 -12.21
C TRP A 62 -12.19 0.06 -12.46
N THR A 63 -12.02 1.36 -12.26
CA THR A 63 -10.73 2.05 -12.49
C THR A 63 -10.39 2.97 -11.32
N LEU A 64 -9.11 3.00 -10.94
CA LEU A 64 -8.57 3.84 -9.89
C LEU A 64 -7.43 4.71 -10.43
N SER A 65 -7.66 6.02 -10.54
CA SER A 65 -6.63 7.00 -10.88
C SER A 65 -5.86 7.38 -9.61
N ARG A 66 -4.55 7.12 -9.58
CA ARG A 66 -3.69 7.36 -8.39
C ARG A 66 -2.36 8.02 -8.73
N SER A 67 -1.90 8.88 -7.83
CA SER A 67 -0.64 9.60 -7.94
C SER A 67 0.56 8.73 -7.52
N PHE A 68 1.76 9.07 -8.00
CA PHE A 68 2.96 8.29 -7.69
C PHE A 68 3.24 8.14 -6.17
N ASP A 69 2.95 9.18 -5.39
CA ASP A 69 3.17 9.16 -3.95
C ASP A 69 2.19 8.24 -3.19
N GLU A 70 1.01 7.95 -3.74
CA GLU A 70 0.11 6.90 -3.20
C GLU A 70 0.69 5.49 -3.39
N TYR A 71 1.40 5.24 -4.50
CA TYR A 71 2.12 3.97 -4.69
C TYR A 71 3.37 3.88 -3.79
N ARG A 72 4.06 5.00 -3.54
CA ARG A 72 5.13 5.06 -2.51
C ARG A 72 4.56 4.78 -1.11
N ASP A 73 3.36 5.24 -0.82
CA ASP A 73 2.66 4.95 0.43
C ASP A 73 2.23 3.49 0.55
N LEU A 74 1.66 2.90 -0.51
CA LEU A 74 1.38 1.46 -0.59
C LEU A 74 2.65 0.65 -0.33
N ARG A 75 3.76 0.96 -1.00
CA ARG A 75 5.06 0.31 -0.81
C ARG A 75 5.50 0.35 0.67
N ARG A 76 5.40 1.52 1.33
CA ARG A 76 5.68 1.66 2.76
C ARG A 76 4.76 0.78 3.62
N ARG A 77 3.45 0.79 3.36
CA ARG A 77 2.47 -0.02 4.10
C ARG A 77 2.68 -1.52 3.91
N LEU A 78 2.96 -2.00 2.69
CA LEU A 78 3.22 -3.42 2.41
C LEU A 78 4.50 -3.91 3.12
N VAL A 79 5.59 -3.14 3.07
CA VAL A 79 6.84 -3.48 3.78
C VAL A 79 6.63 -3.50 5.30
N LYS A 80 5.81 -2.60 5.85
CA LYS A 80 5.43 -2.59 7.28
C LYS A 80 4.54 -3.80 7.65
N ALA A 81 3.57 -4.14 6.80
CA ALA A 81 2.67 -5.28 6.98
C ALA A 81 3.41 -6.63 6.98
N LEU A 82 4.42 -6.77 6.13
CA LEU A 82 5.26 -7.97 6.06
C LEU A 82 6.08 -8.25 7.34
N ARG A 83 6.32 -7.25 8.20
CA ARG A 83 7.10 -7.37 9.46
C ARG A 83 8.31 -8.30 9.32
N LEU A 84 9.22 -7.94 8.42
CA LEU A 84 10.40 -8.74 8.04
C LEU A 84 11.25 -9.10 9.27
N GLY A 85 11.77 -10.33 9.29
CA GLY A 85 12.55 -10.88 10.42
C GLY A 85 11.87 -12.05 11.15
N HIS A 86 10.55 -12.23 10.97
CA HIS A 86 9.85 -13.42 11.45
C HIS A 86 10.26 -14.69 10.68
N ARG A 87 10.09 -15.86 11.33
CA ARG A 87 10.32 -17.18 10.72
C ARG A 87 8.98 -17.74 10.18
N CYS A 88 8.94 -18.07 8.90
CA CYS A 88 7.82 -18.77 8.24
C CYS A 88 8.30 -19.45 6.95
N ASN A 89 7.51 -20.38 6.43
CA ASN A 89 7.78 -21.03 5.13
C ASN A 89 7.22 -20.24 3.93
N ALA A 90 6.54 -19.11 4.17
CA ALA A 90 6.00 -18.23 3.15
C ALA A 90 7.06 -17.28 2.55
N GLU A 91 6.79 -16.76 1.35
CA GLU A 91 7.61 -15.85 0.55
C GLU A 91 7.89 -14.47 1.19
N CYS A 92 7.50 -14.22 2.46
CA CYS A 92 7.54 -12.90 3.10
C CYS A 92 8.88 -12.15 2.94
N LYS A 93 10.02 -12.85 3.08
CA LYS A 93 11.37 -12.27 2.88
C LYS A 93 11.62 -11.90 1.42
N TRP A 94 11.21 -12.76 0.48
CA TRP A 94 11.35 -12.53 -0.96
C TRP A 94 10.48 -11.37 -1.42
N LEU A 95 9.18 -11.38 -1.09
CA LEU A 95 8.24 -10.33 -1.47
C LEU A 95 8.65 -8.97 -0.89
N GLY A 96 9.12 -8.95 0.36
CA GLY A 96 9.68 -7.74 0.98
C GLY A 96 10.87 -7.18 0.20
N ASN A 97 11.78 -8.04 -0.27
CA ASN A 97 12.89 -7.64 -1.12
C ASN A 97 12.43 -7.19 -2.52
N VAL A 98 11.41 -7.82 -3.12
CA VAL A 98 10.85 -7.36 -4.40
C VAL A 98 10.28 -5.94 -4.25
N ILE A 99 9.42 -5.69 -3.25
CA ILE A 99 8.81 -4.38 -3.00
C ILE A 99 9.85 -3.32 -2.59
N LYS A 100 10.94 -3.73 -1.93
CA LYS A 100 12.07 -2.83 -1.64
C LYS A 100 12.88 -2.48 -2.89
N HIS A 101 13.33 -3.45 -3.68
CA HIS A 101 14.36 -3.22 -4.71
C HIS A 101 13.83 -3.02 -6.13
N HIS A 102 12.61 -3.49 -6.45
CA HIS A 102 12.02 -3.39 -7.79
C HIS A 102 10.96 -2.27 -7.91
N PHE A 103 10.68 -1.55 -6.82
CA PHE A 103 9.82 -0.37 -6.89
C PHE A 103 10.53 0.76 -7.68
N PRO A 104 9.85 1.44 -8.61
CA PRO A 104 10.45 2.50 -9.42
C PRO A 104 11.04 3.62 -8.55
N ARG A 105 12.30 3.99 -8.81
CA ARG A 105 12.94 5.14 -8.17
C ARG A 105 12.34 6.44 -8.70
N ALA A 106 12.11 7.41 -7.81
CA ALA A 106 11.62 8.73 -8.20
C ALA A 106 12.70 9.44 -9.04
N SER A 107 12.45 9.61 -10.34
CA SER A 107 13.35 10.41 -11.20
C SER A 107 13.31 11.87 -10.76
N LEU A 108 14.44 12.40 -10.28
CA LEU A 108 14.57 13.82 -9.97
C LEU A 108 14.60 14.66 -11.26
N PHE A 109 15.24 14.16 -12.31
CA PHE A 109 15.69 14.96 -13.47
C PHE A 109 14.70 15.09 -14.62
N CYS A 110 13.66 14.24 -14.72
CA CYS A 110 12.57 14.46 -15.69
C CYS A 110 11.27 13.78 -15.21
N ARG A 111 10.65 14.30 -14.14
CA ARG A 111 9.45 13.73 -13.46
C ARG A 111 8.22 13.48 -14.35
N SER A 112 8.23 13.94 -15.60
CA SER A 112 7.12 13.76 -16.55
C SER A 112 7.61 13.53 -17.99
N CYS A 113 8.80 12.94 -18.19
CA CYS A 113 9.13 12.40 -19.51
C CYS A 113 8.23 11.21 -19.85
N PRO A 114 7.73 11.07 -21.09
CA PRO A 114 6.92 9.92 -21.48
C PRO A 114 7.61 8.58 -21.14
N THR A 115 8.90 8.44 -21.45
CA THR A 115 9.69 7.24 -21.17
C THR A 115 9.82 6.90 -19.68
N GLY A 116 9.96 7.91 -18.82
CA GLY A 116 10.07 7.71 -17.37
C GLY A 116 8.73 7.45 -16.70
N VAL A 117 7.65 8.07 -17.21
CA VAL A 117 6.27 7.76 -16.82
C VAL A 117 5.93 6.31 -17.22
N GLU A 118 6.24 5.92 -18.45
CA GLU A 118 5.99 4.56 -18.96
C GLU A 118 6.80 3.49 -18.21
N GLY A 119 8.10 3.72 -17.99
CA GLY A 119 8.92 2.83 -17.16
C GLY A 119 8.42 2.72 -15.72
N THR A 120 7.85 3.81 -15.18
CA THR A 120 7.20 3.80 -13.86
C THR A 120 5.90 3.00 -13.88
N ARG A 121 5.04 3.20 -14.88
CA ARG A 121 3.78 2.46 -15.09
C ARG A 121 4.03 0.95 -15.12
N VAL A 122 4.97 0.50 -15.93
CA VAL A 122 5.36 -0.92 -16.05
C VAL A 122 5.85 -1.48 -14.71
N ALA A 123 6.72 -0.74 -13.99
CA ALA A 123 7.26 -1.18 -12.71
C ALA A 123 6.20 -1.23 -11.59
N LEU A 124 5.27 -0.27 -11.55
CA LEU A 124 4.13 -0.28 -10.62
C LEU A 124 3.20 -1.47 -10.89
N LEU A 125 2.83 -1.70 -12.15
CA LEU A 125 1.97 -2.82 -12.54
C LEU A 125 2.63 -4.18 -12.23
N ARG A 126 3.94 -4.32 -12.49
CA ARG A 126 4.72 -5.51 -12.13
C ARG A 126 4.73 -5.74 -10.61
N MET A 127 4.92 -4.70 -9.80
CA MET A 127 4.84 -4.82 -8.34
C MET A 127 3.45 -5.32 -7.90
N LEU A 128 2.38 -4.70 -8.38
CA LEU A 128 1.01 -5.07 -8.00
C LEU A 128 0.69 -6.52 -8.37
N ASN A 129 1.01 -6.95 -9.59
CA ASN A 129 0.81 -8.33 -10.01
C ASN A 129 1.69 -9.33 -9.24
N THR A 130 2.88 -8.92 -8.77
CA THR A 130 3.71 -9.77 -7.90
C THR A 130 3.10 -9.91 -6.49
N VAL A 131 2.57 -8.83 -5.91
CA VAL A 131 1.86 -8.87 -4.62
C VAL A 131 0.58 -9.71 -4.74
N LYS A 132 -0.18 -9.52 -5.83
CA LYS A 132 -1.35 -10.36 -6.18
C LYS A 132 -0.96 -11.84 -6.20
N ALA A 133 0.09 -12.21 -6.94
CA ALA A 133 0.57 -13.59 -7.06
C ALA A 133 0.94 -14.20 -5.70
N SER A 134 1.71 -13.50 -4.86
CA SER A 134 2.04 -13.99 -3.51
C SER A 134 0.83 -14.06 -2.57
N LEU A 135 -0.24 -13.28 -2.79
CA LEU A 135 -1.46 -13.35 -1.99
C LEU A 135 -2.36 -14.55 -2.35
N VAL A 136 -2.35 -14.98 -3.62
CA VAL A 136 -3.11 -16.16 -4.09
C VAL A 136 -2.28 -17.45 -4.09
N ASN A 137 -0.97 -17.37 -3.84
CA ASN A 137 -0.14 -18.55 -3.62
C ASN A 137 -0.53 -19.24 -2.30
N HIS A 138 -1.19 -20.40 -2.38
CA HIS A 138 -1.64 -21.19 -1.23
C HIS A 138 -0.51 -21.52 -0.24
N GLY A 139 0.74 -21.65 -0.69
CA GLY A 139 1.91 -21.89 0.17
C GLY A 139 2.18 -20.75 1.16
N ASN A 140 1.72 -19.53 0.87
CA ASN A 140 1.88 -18.37 1.74
C ASN A 140 0.80 -18.23 2.82
N LEU A 141 -0.34 -18.94 2.70
CA LEU A 141 -1.47 -18.85 3.63
C LEU A 141 -1.10 -19.26 5.07
N GLY A 142 -0.05 -20.07 5.24
CA GLY A 142 0.49 -20.46 6.55
C GLY A 142 1.14 -19.30 7.32
N CYS A 143 1.35 -18.13 6.72
CA CYS A 143 1.81 -16.93 7.41
C CYS A 143 0.71 -15.88 7.54
N SER A 144 0.26 -15.62 8.78
CA SER A 144 -0.73 -14.58 9.10
C SER A 144 -0.31 -13.16 8.63
N ARG A 145 0.99 -12.86 8.55
CA ARG A 145 1.45 -11.58 7.98
C ARG A 145 1.10 -11.46 6.50
N MET A 146 1.25 -12.52 5.71
CA MET A 146 0.82 -12.50 4.31
C MET A 146 -0.72 -12.53 4.20
N ARG A 147 -1.34 -13.49 4.90
CA ARG A 147 -2.76 -13.80 4.81
C ARG A 147 -3.67 -12.68 5.34
N ASP A 148 -3.25 -11.96 6.38
CA ASP A 148 -4.10 -11.01 7.13
C ASP A 148 -3.61 -9.56 7.03
N ASP A 149 -2.32 -9.29 7.34
CA ASP A 149 -1.77 -7.92 7.33
C ASP A 149 -1.55 -7.40 5.88
N VAL A 150 -0.90 -8.20 5.01
CA VAL A 150 -0.57 -7.79 3.62
C VAL A 150 -1.79 -7.81 2.71
N SER A 151 -2.66 -8.82 2.84
CA SER A 151 -3.92 -8.89 2.08
C SER A 151 -4.76 -7.63 2.30
N LYS A 152 -5.00 -7.26 3.56
CA LYS A 152 -5.76 -6.06 3.96
C LYS A 152 -5.15 -4.77 3.41
N VAL A 153 -3.82 -4.64 3.39
CA VAL A 153 -3.14 -3.47 2.81
C VAL A 153 -3.32 -3.39 1.29
N PHE A 154 -3.34 -4.54 0.61
CA PHE A 154 -3.51 -4.63 -0.84
C PHE A 154 -4.97 -4.43 -1.27
N THR A 155 -5.92 -5.14 -0.67
CA THR A 155 -7.35 -5.07 -1.02
C THR A 155 -7.90 -3.67 -0.81
N LEU A 156 -7.61 -3.02 0.33
CA LEU A 156 -8.00 -1.61 0.56
C LEU A 156 -7.44 -0.66 -0.51
N PHE A 157 -6.29 -0.96 -1.12
CA PHE A 157 -5.72 -0.12 -2.18
C PHE A 157 -6.39 -0.33 -3.54
N VAL A 158 -6.78 -1.56 -3.89
CA VAL A 158 -7.45 -1.87 -5.17
C VAL A 158 -8.99 -1.68 -5.12
N SER A 159 -9.59 -1.62 -3.92
CA SER A 159 -11.04 -1.42 -3.74
C SER A 159 -11.44 0.02 -3.41
N CYS A 160 -10.65 0.80 -2.66
CA CYS A 160 -11.04 2.16 -2.25
C CYS A 160 -10.62 3.22 -3.27
N ASN A 161 -11.56 4.08 -3.71
CA ASN A 161 -11.26 5.19 -4.62
C ASN A 161 -10.73 6.43 -3.88
N SER A 162 -9.60 6.98 -4.35
CA SER A 162 -8.92 8.16 -3.78
C SER A 162 -9.73 9.46 -3.88
N THR A 163 -10.79 9.47 -4.69
CA THR A 163 -11.64 10.64 -4.91
C THR A 163 -12.43 11.05 -3.67
N SER A 164 -12.74 10.13 -2.74
CA SER A 164 -13.31 10.52 -1.44
C SER A 164 -12.22 11.00 -0.47
N LYS A 165 -11.79 12.25 -0.67
CA LYS A 165 -11.36 13.07 0.46
C LYS A 165 -12.60 13.77 1.00
N HIS A 166 -12.93 13.48 2.27
CA HIS A 166 -14.08 14.02 3.00
C HIS A 166 -15.47 13.43 2.64
N SER A 167 -15.63 12.11 2.78
CA SER A 167 -16.90 11.50 3.22
C SER A 167 -16.78 11.11 4.69
N SER A 168 -17.50 11.82 5.57
CA SER A 168 -17.46 11.64 7.02
C SER A 168 -17.84 10.23 7.47
N ILE A 169 -17.34 9.80 8.64
CA ILE A 169 -17.85 8.61 9.33
C ILE A 169 -19.26 8.94 9.84
N VAL A 170 -20.28 8.65 9.03
CA VAL A 170 -21.67 8.68 9.47
C VAL A 170 -21.93 7.41 10.26
N HIS A 171 -21.91 7.52 11.59
CA HIS A 171 -22.35 6.44 12.47
C HIS A 171 -23.87 6.24 12.33
N SER A 172 -24.26 5.23 11.55
CA SER A 172 -25.65 4.73 11.56
C SER A 172 -25.97 4.13 12.93
N SER A 173 -26.70 4.87 13.76
CA SER A 173 -27.16 4.42 15.08
C SER A 173 -28.48 5.12 15.44
N THR A 174 -29.59 4.57 14.95
CA THR A 174 -30.94 5.05 15.25
C THR A 174 -31.45 4.48 16.58
N ALA A 175 -31.74 5.39 17.53
CA ALA A 175 -32.81 5.33 18.55
C ALA A 175 -32.90 4.11 19.50
N SER A 176 -33.05 4.23 20.83
CA SER A 176 -33.17 5.38 21.77
C SER A 176 -32.79 4.86 23.20
N THR A 177 -33.11 5.38 24.40
CA THR A 177 -34.10 6.36 24.90
C THR A 177 -33.69 6.88 26.30
N THR A 178 -34.54 7.74 26.91
CA THR A 178 -34.67 8.07 28.35
C THR A 178 -33.50 8.73 29.10
N SER A 179 -33.58 10.07 29.18
CA SER A 179 -33.60 10.89 30.43
C SER A 179 -32.43 10.77 31.43
N SER A 180 -31.70 11.84 31.81
CA SER A 180 -32.25 13.05 32.47
C SER A 180 -31.26 14.24 32.66
N LEU A 181 -31.82 15.45 32.60
CA LEU A 181 -31.50 16.73 33.31
C LEU A 181 -30.04 17.13 33.73
N SER A 182 -29.35 17.84 32.83
CA SER A 182 -28.94 19.27 32.92
C SER A 182 -28.15 19.89 34.11
N LEU A 183 -27.11 20.69 33.75
CA LEU A 183 -26.39 21.75 34.53
C LEU A 183 -25.43 21.27 35.64
N SER A 184 -24.29 21.91 35.95
CA SER A 184 -23.59 23.08 35.37
C SER A 184 -22.06 23.03 35.67
N PRO A 185 -21.20 23.85 35.03
CA PRO A 185 -19.74 23.76 35.19
C PRO A 185 -19.19 24.54 36.40
N SER A 186 -18.01 24.13 36.88
CA SER A 186 -17.16 24.89 37.82
C SER A 186 -15.68 24.83 37.39
N ASN A 187 -14.89 25.80 37.85
CA ASN A 187 -13.49 25.98 37.48
C ASN A 187 -12.74 26.63 38.68
N PHE A 188 -11.40 26.74 38.60
CA PHE A 188 -10.47 27.33 39.59
C PHE A 188 -9.96 26.47 40.78
N GLU A 189 -8.70 26.05 40.60
CA GLU A 189 -7.53 26.33 41.45
C GLU A 189 -6.97 25.39 42.56
N ARG A 190 -5.71 24.99 42.29
CA ARG A 190 -4.50 25.22 43.12
C ARG A 190 -4.35 24.50 44.48
N SER A 191 -3.58 23.41 44.45
CA SER A 191 -2.29 23.26 45.18
C SER A 191 -1.58 21.99 44.66
N SER A 192 -0.35 22.01 44.13
CA SER A 192 0.97 22.30 44.77
C SER A 192 1.52 21.12 45.60
N THR A 193 2.50 20.36 45.07
CA THR A 193 3.88 20.26 45.61
C THR A 193 4.84 19.35 44.80
N SER A 194 6.04 19.88 44.52
CA SER A 194 7.40 19.27 44.50
C SER A 194 7.77 17.97 43.75
N ALA A 195 8.87 18.08 42.98
CA ALA A 195 9.88 17.06 42.60
C ALA A 195 9.46 15.90 41.65
N SER A 196 10.36 15.28 40.88
CA SER A 196 11.81 15.47 40.69
C SER A 196 12.19 15.48 39.20
N LEU A 197 13.39 15.94 38.87
CA LEU A 197 14.03 15.75 37.56
C LEU A 197 14.71 14.37 37.45
N THR A 198 15.21 14.07 36.24
CA THR A 198 15.95 12.88 35.77
C THR A 198 15.16 11.57 35.69
N SER A 199 14.70 11.26 34.47
CA SER A 199 14.93 9.96 33.87
C SER A 199 15.32 10.19 32.41
N ASP A 200 16.44 9.61 32.00
CA ASP A 200 16.93 9.64 30.62
C ASP A 200 16.36 8.41 29.90
N GLU A 201 15.48 8.61 28.94
CA GLU A 201 15.06 7.56 28.00
C GLU A 201 15.31 8.04 26.58
N GLU A 202 16.38 7.52 25.99
CA GLU A 202 16.78 7.75 24.60
C GLU A 202 15.65 7.33 23.65
N ILE A 203 14.82 8.30 23.24
CA ILE A 203 13.92 8.11 22.09
C ILE A 203 14.82 8.02 20.86
N GLN A 204 15.28 6.81 20.58
CA GLN A 204 16.02 6.46 19.39
C GLN A 204 15.06 6.52 18.19
N GLU A 205 14.77 7.75 17.76
CA GLU A 205 14.23 8.01 16.43
C GLU A 205 15.23 7.41 15.44
N VAL A 206 14.92 6.21 14.93
CA VAL A 206 15.62 5.63 13.79
C VAL A 206 15.24 6.46 12.57
N ALA A 207 15.89 7.62 12.46
CA ALA A 207 15.98 8.39 11.25
C ALA A 207 16.44 7.40 10.17
N LEU A 208 15.55 7.12 9.23
CA LEU A 208 15.89 6.32 8.06
C LEU A 208 16.71 7.22 7.14
N GLU A 209 17.99 7.34 7.48
CA GLU A 209 19.02 7.99 6.67
C GLU A 209 18.86 7.48 5.24
N PHE A 210 18.52 8.41 4.35
CA PHE A 210 18.56 8.15 2.92
C PHE A 210 20.04 8.26 2.54
N ASP A 211 20.72 7.11 2.41
CA ASP A 211 22.15 7.01 2.13
C ASP A 211 22.64 8.15 1.23
N ASP A 212 23.61 8.92 1.73
CA ASP A 212 24.18 10.06 1.01
C ASP A 212 24.74 9.61 -0.34
N PHE A 213 24.20 10.21 -1.41
CA PHE A 213 24.80 10.10 -2.74
C PHE A 213 25.87 11.18 -2.88
N PRO A 214 27.17 10.85 -2.91
CA PRO A 214 28.22 11.85 -3.03
C PRO A 214 28.08 12.59 -4.36
N CYS A 215 27.86 13.90 -4.28
CA CYS A 215 27.62 14.76 -5.43
C CYS A 215 28.90 15.04 -6.22
N GLY A 216 29.37 14.05 -6.98
CA GLY A 216 30.40 14.23 -7.99
C GLY A 216 29.90 15.10 -9.15
N ASN A 217 30.27 16.39 -9.14
CA ASN A 217 30.11 17.41 -10.18
C ASN A 217 28.71 17.55 -10.84
N PHE A 218 28.06 18.70 -10.63
CA PHE A 218 26.79 19.10 -11.24
C PHE A 218 26.90 19.46 -12.75
N SER A 219 27.56 18.60 -13.54
CA SER A 219 27.63 18.70 -15.00
C SER A 219 26.30 18.35 -15.66
N ARG A 220 25.34 19.28 -15.57
CA ARG A 220 24.07 19.36 -16.34
C ARG A 220 23.43 17.99 -16.64
N CYS A 221 22.90 17.34 -15.60
CA CYS A 221 22.22 16.05 -15.71
C CYS A 221 20.94 16.14 -16.57
N GLU A 222 21.08 15.95 -17.88
CA GLU A 222 19.98 15.84 -18.82
C GLU A 222 19.43 14.42 -18.85
N CYS A 223 18.10 14.26 -18.81
CA CYS A 223 17.49 12.96 -19.03
C CYS A 223 17.57 12.61 -20.53
N GLY A 224 18.41 11.64 -20.89
CA GLY A 224 18.72 11.27 -22.28
C GLY A 224 17.54 10.91 -23.19
N ALA A 225 16.35 10.67 -22.64
CA ALA A 225 15.12 10.46 -23.41
C ALA A 225 14.30 11.75 -23.66
N CYS A 226 14.32 12.73 -22.75
CA CYS A 226 13.56 13.98 -22.87
C CYS A 226 14.43 15.23 -23.15
N ARG A 227 15.77 15.09 -23.08
CA ARG A 227 16.80 16.16 -23.11
C ARG A 227 16.54 17.34 -22.16
N SER A 228 15.63 17.19 -21.19
CA SER A 228 15.41 18.20 -20.15
C SER A 228 16.48 18.05 -19.07
N SER A 229 17.11 19.17 -18.70
CA SER A 229 17.94 19.31 -17.50
C SER A 229 17.06 19.50 -16.26
N LEU A 230 17.64 19.34 -15.05
CA LEU A 230 17.15 20.10 -13.89
C LEU A 230 17.44 21.60 -14.09
N HIS A 231 16.55 22.42 -13.54
CA HIS A 231 16.63 23.87 -13.41
C HIS A 231 15.81 24.29 -12.17
#